data_AF-A0A914ISY4-F1
#
_entry.id   AF-A0A914ISY4-F1
#
_cell.length_a   1.000
_cell.length_b   1.000
_cell.length_c   1.000
_cell.angle_alpha   90.00
_cell.angle_beta   90.00
_cell.angle_gamma   90.00
#
_symmetry.space_group_name_H-M   'P 1'
#
loop_
_entity.id
_entity.type
_entity.pdbx_description
1 polymer ?
#
loop_
_entity_poly.entity_id
_entity_poly.type
_entity_poly.pdbx_seq_one_letter_code
_entity_poly.pdbx_strand_id
1 'polypeptide(L)'
;MHDLSRYITWGMFARDDPPDSVIDIPKNYYGVHMFYMGLNPTSGKAHGVWIFNSNAQEVTLGPAPHLTYRTIGGQLEFFFFPGPTPEAVIQQYQQVIGRPYLPPYWSLGFQICRWGYTGTSDIMAVVNRTRAAGIPQDVQFSDIDYMNRYQDFTYNKDDPSWANLPQVIDSLHNDYGMHFTLIYDPGVEADYDAFARGKNAGAAFVEWPRYDLVPKELEDSYPLVKGTKIMLGKVWVWFFLSTLMKSLIFQPENNAAFPDFLDPTNV
;
A
#
# COMPACT_ATOMS: atom_id res chain seq x y z
N MET A 1 0.92 15.02 -21.80
CA MET A 1 0.42 16.40 -21.61
C MET A 1 -1.07 16.28 -21.34
N HIS A 2 -1.60 16.95 -20.31
CA HIS A 2 -3.03 16.88 -20.03
C HIS A 2 -3.84 17.62 -21.11
N ASP A 3 -5.04 17.12 -21.39
CA ASP A 3 -6.00 17.79 -22.25
C ASP A 3 -6.60 18.99 -21.50
N LEU A 4 -6.28 20.20 -21.98
CA LEU A 4 -6.80 21.46 -21.45
C LEU A 4 -7.90 22.05 -22.35
N SER A 5 -8.39 21.31 -23.35
CA SER A 5 -9.43 21.78 -24.27
C SER A 5 -10.85 21.63 -23.73
N ARG A 6 -11.02 20.85 -22.66
CA ARG A 6 -12.29 20.59 -21.97
C ARG A 6 -12.10 20.62 -20.46
N TYR A 7 -13.21 20.71 -19.73
CA TYR A 7 -13.18 20.59 -18.29
C TYR A 7 -13.02 19.12 -17.87
N ILE A 8 -11.97 18.82 -17.12
CA ILE A 8 -11.72 17.48 -16.56
C ILE A 8 -11.38 17.65 -15.08
N THR A 9 -12.07 16.91 -14.22
CA THR A 9 -11.85 16.92 -12.77
C THR A 9 -11.20 15.63 -12.31
N TRP A 10 -10.15 15.75 -11.50
CA TRP A 10 -9.42 14.66 -10.89
C TRP A 10 -9.62 14.72 -9.38
N GLY A 11 -10.37 13.77 -8.83
CA GLY A 11 -10.47 13.58 -7.39
C GLY A 11 -9.19 12.96 -6.84
N MET A 12 -8.76 13.38 -5.65
CA MET A 12 -7.52 12.93 -5.03
C MET A 12 -7.72 12.70 -3.54
N PHE A 13 -7.75 11.43 -3.19
CA PHE A 13 -7.81 10.91 -1.83
C PHE A 13 -7.37 9.46 -1.89
N ALA A 14 -6.49 9.02 -0.98
CA ALA A 14 -5.94 7.66 -1.05
C ALA A 14 -7.06 6.62 -0.99
N ARG A 15 -7.12 5.74 -1.99
CA ARG A 15 -8.17 4.72 -2.12
C ARG A 15 -7.65 3.48 -2.82
N ASP A 16 -8.01 2.33 -2.27
CA ASP A 16 -7.86 1.05 -2.95
C ASP A 16 -8.92 0.93 -4.06
N ASP A 17 -8.52 1.29 -5.28
CA ASP A 17 -9.28 1.09 -6.52
C ASP A 17 -8.27 0.74 -7.63
N PRO A 18 -8.46 -0.34 -8.39
CA PRO A 18 -7.58 -0.68 -9.50
C PRO A 18 -7.58 0.43 -10.59
N PRO A 19 -6.40 0.76 -11.16
CA PRO A 19 -6.32 1.63 -12.33
C PRO A 19 -7.17 1.09 -13.48
N ASP A 20 -7.98 1.96 -14.06
CA ASP A 20 -8.91 1.62 -15.13
C ASP A 20 -8.64 2.54 -16.31
N SER A 21 -8.14 1.97 -17.41
CA SER A 21 -7.87 2.69 -18.64
C SER A 21 -9.04 2.66 -19.64
N VAL A 22 -10.14 1.98 -19.31
CA VAL A 22 -11.30 1.79 -20.18
C VAL A 22 -12.33 2.89 -19.95
N ILE A 23 -12.51 3.31 -18.70
CA ILE A 23 -13.46 4.37 -18.34
C ILE A 23 -12.78 5.74 -18.43
N ASP A 24 -13.27 6.65 -19.29
CA ASP A 24 -12.79 8.05 -19.44
C ASP A 24 -13.21 8.97 -18.27
N ILE A 25 -13.44 8.41 -17.08
CA ILE A 25 -13.79 9.16 -15.87
C ILE A 25 -12.62 9.00 -14.89
N PRO A 26 -11.90 10.10 -14.58
CA PRO A 26 -10.86 10.08 -13.58
C PRO A 26 -11.35 9.53 -12.23
N LYS A 27 -10.59 8.60 -11.66
CA LYS A 27 -10.78 8.10 -10.30
C LYS A 27 -9.57 8.48 -9.45
N ASN A 28 -9.78 8.58 -8.14
CA ASN A 28 -8.71 8.59 -7.16
C ASN A 28 -8.22 7.16 -6.89
N TYR A 29 -6.90 7.00 -6.73
CA TYR A 29 -6.23 5.72 -6.53
C TYR A 29 -5.39 5.74 -5.24
N TYR A 30 -4.34 4.91 -5.18
CA TYR A 30 -3.54 4.67 -3.99
C TYR A 30 -2.84 5.91 -3.42
N GLY A 31 -2.23 6.74 -4.28
CA GLY A 31 -1.41 7.88 -3.89
C GLY A 31 -2.07 9.24 -4.10
N VAL A 32 -1.67 10.23 -3.30
CA VAL A 32 -2.08 11.64 -3.45
C VAL A 32 -0.84 12.49 -3.68
N HIS A 33 -0.65 12.96 -4.92
CA HIS A 33 0.52 13.74 -5.31
C HIS A 33 0.11 15.05 -5.98
N MET A 34 -0.01 16.10 -5.18
CA MET A 34 -0.38 17.45 -5.62
C MET A 34 0.77 18.25 -6.21
N PHE A 35 1.52 17.65 -7.13
CA PHE A 35 2.60 18.31 -7.85
C PHE A 35 2.29 18.28 -9.34
N TYR A 36 2.42 19.43 -10.01
CA TYR A 36 2.39 19.50 -11.46
C TYR A 36 3.57 20.31 -11.99
N MET A 37 3.94 20.02 -13.24
CA MET A 37 4.94 20.76 -13.99
C MET A 37 4.31 21.43 -15.20
N GLY A 38 4.48 22.74 -15.32
CA GLY A 38 4.08 23.51 -16.50
C GLY A 38 5.27 23.73 -17.43
N LEU A 39 5.07 23.44 -18.72
CA LEU A 39 6.07 23.67 -19.77
C LEU A 39 5.63 24.83 -20.66
N ASN A 40 6.51 25.79 -20.89
CA ASN A 40 6.31 26.82 -21.90
C ASN A 40 6.64 26.24 -23.29
N PRO A 41 5.66 26.14 -24.21
CA PRO A 41 5.84 25.42 -25.47
C PRO A 41 6.82 26.11 -26.43
N THR A 42 7.01 27.42 -26.31
CA THR A 42 7.87 28.19 -27.22
C THR A 42 9.32 28.23 -26.74
N SER A 43 9.54 28.43 -25.45
CA SER A 43 10.89 28.56 -24.88
C SER A 43 11.46 27.25 -24.34
N GLY A 44 10.63 26.22 -24.14
CA GLY A 44 11.02 24.96 -23.49
C GLY A 44 11.31 25.11 -21.99
N LYS A 45 11.12 26.29 -21.40
CA LYS A 45 11.31 26.51 -19.96
C LYS A 45 10.18 25.85 -19.18
N ALA A 46 10.51 25.27 -18.04
CA ALA A 46 9.58 24.60 -17.14
C ALA A 46 9.52 25.29 -15.78
N HIS A 47 8.38 25.16 -15.11
CA HIS A 47 8.21 25.45 -13.70
C HIS A 47 7.40 24.32 -13.04
N GLY A 48 7.54 24.15 -11.73
CA GLY A 48 6.74 23.22 -10.93
C GLY A 48 5.92 23.96 -9.88
N VAL A 49 4.78 23.38 -9.52
CA VAL A 49 3.97 23.84 -8.39
C VAL A 49 3.60 22.61 -7.56
N TRP A 50 3.82 22.69 -6.26
CA TRP A 50 3.36 21.70 -5.29
C TRP A 50 2.40 22.38 -4.33
N ILE A 51 1.23 21.76 -4.11
CA ILE A 51 0.25 22.20 -3.11
C ILE A 51 0.37 21.25 -1.92
N PHE A 52 0.85 21.75 -0.79
CA PHE A 52 1.05 20.92 0.40
C PHE A 52 -0.25 20.84 1.21
N ASN A 53 -1.06 19.83 0.88
CA ASN A 53 -2.32 19.55 1.56
C ASN A 53 -2.69 18.06 1.42
N SER A 54 -3.09 17.43 2.53
CA SER A 54 -3.43 16.00 2.62
C SER A 54 -4.93 15.71 2.76
N ASN A 55 -5.78 16.75 2.78
CA ASN A 55 -7.24 16.57 2.83
C ASN A 55 -7.75 16.02 1.49
N ALA A 56 -8.98 15.49 1.48
CA ALA A 56 -9.63 15.14 0.23
C ALA A 56 -9.77 16.39 -0.65
N GLN A 57 -9.31 16.27 -1.88
CA GLN A 57 -9.12 17.41 -2.76
C GLN A 57 -9.38 17.02 -4.21
N GLU A 58 -9.58 18.02 -5.06
CA GLU A 58 -9.74 17.84 -6.48
C GLU A 58 -9.10 18.96 -7.28
N VAL A 59 -8.77 18.64 -8.52
CA VAL A 59 -8.24 19.56 -9.51
C VAL A 59 -9.12 19.50 -10.74
N THR A 60 -9.67 20.64 -11.13
CA THR A 60 -10.34 20.80 -12.43
C THR A 60 -9.40 21.54 -13.37
N LEU A 61 -9.04 20.88 -14.48
CA LEU A 61 -8.34 21.49 -15.60
C LEU A 61 -9.35 22.04 -16.61
N GLY A 62 -9.03 23.12 -17.32
CA GLY A 62 -9.93 23.68 -18.33
C GLY A 62 -9.29 24.59 -19.39
N PRO A 63 -10.11 25.03 -20.37
CA PRO A 63 -9.70 25.90 -21.49
C PRO A 63 -9.16 27.25 -21.04
N ALA A 64 -8.41 27.94 -21.91
CA ALA A 64 -7.61 29.11 -21.54
C ALA A 64 -6.71 28.76 -20.34
N PRO A 65 -5.68 27.94 -20.62
CA PRO A 65 -5.19 26.88 -19.75
C PRO A 65 -5.16 27.32 -18.30
N HIS A 66 -6.08 26.76 -17.51
CA HIS A 66 -6.20 27.07 -16.10
C HIS A 66 -6.43 25.81 -15.29
N LEU A 67 -6.21 25.95 -13.99
CA LEU A 67 -6.37 24.92 -12.98
C LEU A 67 -7.19 25.53 -11.85
N THR A 68 -8.28 24.86 -11.47
CA THR A 68 -9.05 25.16 -10.26
C THR A 68 -8.76 24.09 -9.22
N TYR A 69 -8.24 24.50 -8.08
CA TYR A 69 -7.97 23.63 -6.94
C TYR A 69 -9.07 23.79 -5.89
N ARG A 70 -9.66 22.68 -5.44
CA ARG A 70 -10.67 22.65 -4.37
C ARG A 70 -10.28 21.60 -3.34
N THR A 71 -10.30 21.96 -2.07
CA THR A 71 -10.00 21.06 -0.95
C THR A 71 -11.07 21.20 0.12
N ILE A 72 -11.36 20.12 0.83
CA ILE A 72 -12.36 20.12 1.92
C ILE A 72 -11.82 20.70 3.22
N GLY A 73 -10.51 20.97 3.31
CA GLY A 73 -9.88 21.45 4.54
C GLY A 73 -8.39 21.74 4.41
N GLY A 74 -7.77 22.03 5.56
CA GLY A 74 -6.35 22.40 5.64
C GLY A 74 -6.08 23.84 5.23
N GLN A 75 -4.81 24.13 4.96
CA GLN A 75 -4.35 25.44 4.50
C GLN A 75 -4.00 25.41 3.01
N LEU A 76 -3.96 26.59 2.40
CA LEU A 76 -3.50 26.77 1.02
C LEU A 76 -2.01 27.11 1.04
N GLU A 77 -1.18 26.07 1.13
CA GLU A 77 0.29 26.20 1.11
C GLU A 77 0.85 25.77 -0.25
N PHE A 78 1.49 26.72 -0.94
CA PHE A 78 2.01 26.53 -2.30
C PHE A 78 3.52 26.70 -2.35
N PHE A 79 4.20 25.77 -3.01
CA PHE A 79 5.61 25.84 -3.34
C PHE A 79 5.77 26.00 -4.84
N PHE A 80 6.61 26.95 -5.26
CA PHE A 80 6.90 27.23 -6.67
C PHE A 80 8.37 26.92 -6.98
N PHE A 81 8.59 26.15 -8.04
CA PHE A 81 9.91 25.68 -8.47
C PHE A 81 10.22 26.26 -9.87
N PRO A 82 11.06 27.30 -9.99
CA PRO A 82 11.18 28.08 -11.23
C PRO A 82 11.99 27.41 -12.37
N GLY A 83 12.63 26.25 -12.15
CA GLY A 83 13.38 25.55 -13.19
C GLY A 83 14.77 26.15 -13.48
N PRO A 84 15.22 26.30 -14.73
CA PRO A 84 14.40 26.50 -15.94
C PRO A 84 14.13 25.24 -16.78
N THR A 85 14.81 24.11 -16.53
CA THR A 85 14.57 22.85 -17.25
C THR A 85 13.64 21.94 -16.44
N PRO A 86 12.91 20.99 -17.08
CA PRO A 86 12.14 19.98 -16.36
C PRO A 86 12.94 19.26 -15.26
N GLU A 87 14.20 18.93 -15.55
CA GLU A 87 15.09 18.30 -14.58
C GLU A 87 15.40 19.23 -13.40
N ALA A 88 15.74 20.50 -13.65
CA ALA A 88 16.00 21.47 -12.58
C ALA A 88 14.77 21.67 -11.68
N VAL A 89 13.56 21.66 -12.24
CA VAL A 89 12.30 21.71 -11.47
C VAL A 89 12.21 20.52 -10.51
N ILE A 90 12.46 19.29 -10.99
CA ILE A 90 12.41 18.09 -10.14
C ILE A 90 13.52 18.11 -9.09
N GLN A 91 14.72 18.56 -9.43
CA GLN A 91 15.82 18.70 -8.46
C GLN A 91 15.47 19.68 -7.34
N GLN A 92 14.84 20.82 -7.65
CA GLN A 92 14.37 21.79 -6.66
C GLN A 92 13.24 21.22 -5.80
N TYR A 93 12.29 20.50 -6.41
CA TYR A 93 11.21 19.83 -5.69
C TYR A 93 11.76 18.80 -4.67
N GLN A 94 12.69 17.96 -5.10
CA GLN A 94 13.34 16.95 -4.24
C GLN A 94 14.26 17.55 -3.16
N GLN A 95 14.73 18.79 -3.32
CA GLN A 95 15.42 19.50 -2.23
C GLN A 95 14.47 19.85 -1.09
N VAL A 96 13.17 19.99 -1.36
CA VAL A 96 12.15 20.32 -0.35
C VAL A 96 11.54 19.05 0.25
N ILE A 97 11.08 18.11 -0.58
CA ILE A 97 10.36 16.92 -0.08
C ILE A 97 11.27 15.75 0.31
N GLY A 98 12.57 15.87 0.06
CA GLY A 98 13.53 14.78 0.21
C GLY A 98 13.85 14.09 -1.11
N ARG A 99 15.07 13.57 -1.20
CA ARG A 99 15.54 12.80 -2.35
C ARG A 99 15.09 11.34 -2.25
N PRO A 100 14.89 10.65 -3.38
CA PRO A 100 14.62 9.22 -3.37
C PRO A 100 15.70 8.45 -2.58
N TYR A 101 15.27 7.43 -1.85
CA TYR A 101 16.17 6.48 -1.20
C TYR A 101 17.05 5.77 -2.25
N LEU A 102 18.28 5.41 -1.87
CA LEU A 102 19.18 4.62 -2.71
C LEU A 102 18.83 3.13 -2.58
N PRO A 103 18.20 2.50 -3.58
CA PRO A 103 17.84 1.09 -3.48
C PRO A 103 19.07 0.17 -3.39
N PRO A 104 18.98 -0.98 -2.73
CA PRO A 104 20.04 -1.97 -2.79
C PRO A 104 20.19 -2.51 -4.23
N TYR A 105 21.42 -2.82 -4.65
CA TYR A 105 21.71 -3.13 -6.06
C TYR A 105 20.87 -4.30 -6.61
N TRP A 106 20.63 -5.34 -5.80
CA TRP A 106 19.84 -6.51 -6.18
C TRP A 106 18.38 -6.18 -6.54
N SER A 107 17.81 -5.09 -5.99
CA SER A 107 16.42 -4.73 -6.27
C SER A 107 16.24 -4.10 -7.66
N LEU A 108 17.33 -3.79 -8.36
CA LEU A 108 17.31 -3.38 -9.77
C LEU A 108 17.16 -4.58 -10.73
N GLY A 109 17.31 -5.80 -10.21
CA GLY A 109 17.13 -7.05 -10.93
C GLY A 109 15.67 -7.40 -11.22
N PHE A 110 15.46 -8.40 -12.08
CA PHE A 110 14.12 -8.86 -12.43
C PHE A 110 13.49 -9.64 -11.27
N GLN A 111 12.19 -9.41 -11.06
CA GLN A 111 11.45 -9.90 -9.89
C GLN A 111 10.19 -10.64 -10.31
N ILE A 112 9.88 -11.75 -9.64
CA ILE A 112 8.64 -12.52 -9.89
C ILE A 112 7.83 -12.63 -8.62
N CYS A 113 6.54 -12.31 -8.74
CA CYS A 113 5.51 -12.44 -7.73
C CYS A 113 4.20 -12.91 -8.39
N ARG A 114 3.30 -13.48 -7.58
CA ARG A 114 1.88 -13.59 -7.89
C ARG A 114 1.09 -13.80 -6.59
N TRP A 115 -0.16 -13.41 -6.63
CA TRP A 115 -1.18 -13.92 -5.71
C TRP A 115 -1.61 -15.34 -6.14
N GLY A 116 -1.76 -16.24 -5.17
CA GLY A 116 -2.23 -17.61 -5.34
C GLY A 116 -1.13 -18.62 -5.62
N TYR A 117 0.06 -18.46 -5.03
CA TYR A 117 0.98 -19.59 -4.91
C TYR A 117 0.36 -20.66 -4.00
N THR A 118 0.47 -21.93 -4.35
CA THR A 118 -0.12 -23.03 -3.56
C THR A 118 0.84 -23.64 -2.54
N GLY A 119 2.11 -23.26 -2.60
CA GLY A 119 3.15 -23.76 -1.72
C GLY A 119 4.55 -23.49 -2.28
N THR A 120 5.55 -23.92 -1.52
CA THR A 120 6.97 -23.74 -1.88
C THR A 120 7.37 -24.51 -3.13
N SER A 121 6.68 -25.61 -3.44
CA SER A 121 6.90 -26.40 -4.65
C SER A 121 6.51 -25.63 -5.92
N ASP A 122 5.42 -24.85 -5.88
CA ASP A 122 5.00 -23.99 -6.99
C ASP A 122 6.00 -22.83 -7.17
N ILE A 123 6.43 -22.20 -6.06
CA ILE A 123 7.51 -21.19 -6.08
C ILE A 123 8.77 -21.75 -6.76
N MET A 124 9.25 -22.92 -6.33
CA MET A 124 10.44 -23.54 -6.91
C MET A 124 10.24 -23.98 -8.37
N ALA A 125 9.04 -24.40 -8.76
CA ALA A 125 8.74 -24.69 -10.16
C ALA A 125 8.85 -23.42 -11.04
N VAL A 126 8.42 -22.26 -10.54
CA VAL A 126 8.60 -20.96 -11.21
C VAL A 126 10.07 -20.57 -11.30
N VAL A 127 10.82 -20.68 -10.21
CA VAL A 127 12.25 -20.35 -10.21
C VAL A 127 13.01 -21.26 -11.19
N ASN A 128 12.79 -22.58 -11.11
CA ASN A 128 13.47 -23.55 -11.96
C ASN A 128 13.18 -23.35 -13.45
N ARG A 129 11.91 -23.11 -13.83
CA ARG A 129 11.58 -22.89 -15.25
C ARG A 129 12.15 -21.58 -15.79
N THR A 130 12.17 -20.51 -14.98
CA THR A 130 12.75 -19.21 -15.35
C THR A 130 14.25 -19.35 -15.59
N ARG A 131 14.95 -20.04 -14.70
CA ARG A 131 16.38 -20.34 -14.84
C ARG A 131 16.67 -21.26 -16.03
N ALA A 132 15.86 -22.30 -16.25
CA ALA A 132 15.99 -23.19 -17.40
C ALA A 132 15.80 -22.46 -18.74
N ALA A 133 14.98 -21.40 -18.75
CA ALA A 133 14.81 -20.52 -19.91
C ALA A 133 15.96 -19.50 -20.09
N GLY A 134 16.94 -19.46 -19.18
CA GLY A 134 18.05 -18.51 -19.23
C GLY A 134 17.66 -17.06 -18.91
N ILE A 135 16.52 -16.85 -18.24
CA ILE A 135 16.04 -15.51 -17.86
C ILE A 135 16.68 -15.13 -16.52
N PRO A 136 17.42 -14.00 -16.44
CA PRO A 136 17.94 -13.50 -15.17
C PRO A 136 16.80 -13.14 -14.22
N GLN A 137 16.89 -13.58 -12.96
CA GLN A 137 15.95 -13.27 -11.90
C GLN A 137 16.73 -13.11 -10.59
N ASP A 138 16.56 -11.97 -9.93
CA ASP A 138 17.26 -11.63 -8.69
C ASP A 138 16.34 -11.79 -7.47
N VAL A 139 15.03 -11.58 -7.64
CA VAL A 139 14.07 -11.57 -6.53
C VAL A 139 12.89 -12.50 -6.79
N GLN A 140 12.54 -13.28 -5.77
CA GLN A 140 11.31 -14.06 -5.70
C GLN A 140 10.45 -13.53 -4.56
N PHE A 141 9.14 -13.48 -4.77
CA PHE A 141 8.18 -13.08 -3.75
C PHE A 141 7.29 -14.25 -3.36
N SER A 142 6.66 -14.10 -2.20
CA SER A 142 5.34 -14.68 -1.96
C SER A 142 4.38 -13.57 -1.57
N ASP A 143 3.19 -13.61 -2.17
CA ASP A 143 2.03 -12.85 -1.69
C ASP A 143 1.48 -13.48 -0.39
N ILE A 144 0.37 -12.98 0.14
CA ILE A 144 -0.24 -13.36 1.43
C ILE A 144 -0.48 -14.87 1.64
N ASP A 145 -0.41 -15.69 0.59
CA ASP A 145 -0.66 -17.14 0.62
C ASP A 145 0.30 -17.90 1.55
N TYR A 146 1.51 -17.37 1.81
CA TYR A 146 2.46 -18.01 2.72
C TYR A 146 2.03 -17.92 4.20
N MET A 147 1.20 -16.94 4.53
CA MET A 147 0.78 -16.65 5.90
C MET A 147 -0.23 -17.69 6.40
N ASN A 148 -0.26 -17.92 7.70
CA ASN A 148 -1.33 -18.68 8.32
C ASN A 148 -2.60 -17.83 8.34
N ARG A 149 -3.63 -18.20 7.58
CA ARG A 149 -4.91 -17.46 7.45
C ARG A 149 -4.74 -15.97 7.11
N TYR A 150 -3.71 -15.60 6.34
CA TYR A 150 -3.42 -14.20 5.99
C TYR A 150 -3.07 -13.30 7.19
N GLN A 151 -2.59 -13.90 8.29
CA GLN A 151 -2.15 -13.16 9.47
C GLN A 151 -0.70 -12.70 9.32
N ASP A 152 -0.47 -11.40 9.46
CA ASP A 152 0.89 -10.85 9.46
C ASP A 152 1.80 -11.52 10.49
N PHE A 153 3.08 -11.57 10.15
CA PHE A 153 4.15 -12.18 10.97
C PHE A 153 3.99 -13.68 11.22
N THR A 154 3.24 -14.37 10.37
CA THR A 154 3.14 -15.83 10.35
C THR A 154 3.62 -16.39 9.02
N TYR A 155 3.99 -17.66 9.03
CA TYR A 155 3.90 -18.49 7.83
C TYR A 155 3.16 -19.78 8.21
N ASN A 156 2.49 -20.42 7.24
CA ASN A 156 1.65 -21.58 7.48
C ASN A 156 2.50 -22.86 7.68
N LYS A 157 3.20 -22.94 8.81
CA LYS A 157 4.08 -24.06 9.15
C LYS A 157 3.36 -25.40 9.34
N ASP A 158 2.05 -25.37 9.57
CA ASP A 158 1.23 -26.56 9.82
C ASP A 158 0.68 -27.15 8.50
N ASP A 159 0.73 -26.39 7.40
CA ASP A 159 0.49 -26.89 6.04
C ASP A 159 1.79 -27.45 5.45
N PRO A 160 1.84 -28.75 5.09
CA PRO A 160 3.01 -29.37 4.45
C PRO A 160 3.49 -28.66 3.19
N SER A 161 2.61 -27.92 2.50
CA SER A 161 2.92 -27.15 1.29
C SER A 161 3.79 -25.91 1.57
N TRP A 162 3.77 -25.42 2.81
CA TRP A 162 4.44 -24.20 3.27
C TRP A 162 5.46 -24.44 4.39
N ALA A 163 5.40 -25.61 5.05
CA ALA A 163 6.25 -25.95 6.19
C ALA A 163 7.76 -25.78 5.94
N ASN A 164 8.21 -26.01 4.71
CA ASN A 164 9.60 -25.89 4.29
C ASN A 164 9.98 -24.51 3.68
N LEU A 165 9.15 -23.48 3.85
CA LEU A 165 9.41 -22.14 3.31
C LEU A 165 10.77 -21.57 3.75
N PRO A 166 11.18 -21.65 5.04
CA PRO A 166 12.50 -21.16 5.45
C PRO A 166 13.64 -21.83 4.68
N GLN A 167 13.56 -23.15 4.47
CA GLN A 167 14.58 -23.92 3.75
C GLN A 167 14.63 -23.53 2.26
N VAL A 168 13.47 -23.24 1.64
CA VAL A 168 13.44 -22.75 0.27
C VAL A 168 14.07 -21.36 0.16
N ILE A 169 13.78 -20.46 1.10
CA ILE A 169 14.42 -19.14 1.14
C ILE A 169 15.94 -19.28 1.29
N ASP A 170 16.41 -20.13 2.21
CA ASP A 170 17.83 -20.41 2.39
C ASP A 170 18.47 -20.96 1.10
N SER A 171 17.83 -21.90 0.41
CA SER A 171 18.31 -22.39 -0.89
C SER A 171 18.37 -21.31 -1.96
N LEU A 172 17.36 -20.43 -2.04
CA LEU A 172 17.37 -19.32 -2.99
C LEU A 172 18.56 -18.38 -2.76
N HIS A 173 18.83 -18.07 -1.49
CA HIS A 173 19.97 -17.24 -1.09
C HIS A 173 21.31 -17.92 -1.39
N ASN A 174 21.49 -19.17 -0.94
CA ASN A 174 22.78 -19.86 -0.95
C ASN A 174 23.15 -20.45 -2.31
N ASP A 175 22.17 -21.03 -3.03
CA ASP A 175 22.44 -21.79 -4.25
C ASP A 175 22.40 -20.89 -5.49
N TYR A 176 21.63 -19.81 -5.45
CA TYR A 176 21.40 -18.94 -6.61
C TYR A 176 21.77 -17.47 -6.39
N GLY A 177 22.10 -17.05 -5.17
CA GLY A 177 22.36 -15.63 -4.85
C GLY A 177 21.11 -14.75 -5.00
N MET A 178 19.92 -15.35 -5.01
CA MET A 178 18.65 -14.64 -5.13
C MET A 178 18.26 -14.02 -3.80
N HIS A 179 17.24 -13.16 -3.81
CA HIS A 179 16.66 -12.53 -2.63
C HIS A 179 15.17 -12.90 -2.56
N PHE A 180 14.64 -13.02 -1.34
CA PHE A 180 13.23 -13.31 -1.11
C PHE A 180 12.53 -12.13 -0.42
N THR A 181 11.43 -11.66 -1.00
CA THR A 181 10.65 -10.54 -0.46
C THR A 181 9.26 -11.02 -0.03
N LEU A 182 8.82 -10.55 1.13
CA LEU A 182 7.51 -10.84 1.71
C LEU A 182 6.63 -9.59 1.69
N ILE A 183 5.34 -9.78 1.47
CA ILE A 183 4.32 -8.76 1.71
C ILE A 183 3.96 -8.73 3.20
N TYR A 184 3.60 -7.54 3.69
CA TYR A 184 2.94 -7.34 4.98
C TYR A 184 1.81 -6.35 4.79
N ASP A 185 0.69 -6.59 5.47
CA ASP A 185 -0.45 -5.68 5.46
C ASP A 185 -0.46 -4.81 6.75
N PRO A 186 -1.17 -3.67 6.74
CA PRO A 186 -1.28 -2.84 7.95
C PRO A 186 -2.36 -3.33 8.92
N GLY A 187 -3.28 -4.21 8.49
CA GLY A 187 -4.40 -4.66 9.29
C GLY A 187 -4.07 -5.89 10.12
N VAL A 188 -3.97 -5.74 11.44
CA VAL A 188 -3.65 -6.84 12.36
C VAL A 188 -4.94 -7.42 12.95
N GLU A 189 -5.18 -8.70 12.75
CA GLU A 189 -6.34 -9.42 13.30
C GLU A 189 -6.45 -9.24 14.83
N ALA A 190 -7.62 -8.80 15.30
CA ALA A 190 -7.84 -8.31 16.67
C ALA A 190 -7.87 -9.42 17.74
N ASP A 191 -7.91 -10.68 17.35
CA ASP A 191 -7.91 -11.88 18.20
C ASP A 191 -6.67 -12.76 18.00
N TYR A 192 -5.63 -12.26 17.32
CA TYR A 192 -4.39 -12.98 17.05
C TYR A 192 -3.21 -12.55 17.96
N ASP A 193 -2.20 -13.43 18.09
CA ASP A 193 -1.02 -13.25 18.93
C ASP A 193 -0.22 -11.97 18.61
N ALA A 194 -0.11 -11.59 17.34
CA ALA A 194 0.60 -10.35 16.97
C ALA A 194 -0.09 -9.11 17.56
N PHE A 195 -1.42 -9.08 17.51
CA PHE A 195 -2.22 -8.03 18.14
C PHE A 195 -2.05 -8.03 19.66
N ALA A 196 -2.13 -9.20 20.30
CA ALA A 196 -1.91 -9.35 21.73
C ALA A 196 -0.52 -8.85 22.16
N ARG A 197 0.54 -9.20 21.40
CA ARG A 197 1.90 -8.71 21.64
C ARG A 197 2.00 -7.19 21.47
N GLY A 198 1.42 -6.65 20.40
CA GLY A 198 1.38 -5.20 20.17
C GLY A 198 0.72 -4.48 21.34
N LYS A 199 -0.46 -4.92 21.77
CA LYS A 199 -1.16 -4.35 22.92
C LYS A 199 -0.35 -4.45 24.22
N ASN A 200 0.28 -5.59 24.49
CA ASN A 200 1.11 -5.80 25.68
C ASN A 200 2.38 -4.95 25.67
N ALA A 201 2.91 -4.64 24.48
CA ALA A 201 4.04 -3.73 24.29
C ALA A 201 3.62 -2.25 24.36
N GLY A 202 2.33 -1.94 24.47
CA GLY A 202 1.81 -0.58 24.50
C GLY A 202 1.65 0.07 23.12
N ALA A 203 1.56 -0.74 22.05
CA ALA A 203 1.35 -0.22 20.72
C ALA A 203 -0.02 0.49 20.60
N ALA A 204 -0.01 1.68 20.00
CA ALA A 204 -1.19 2.44 19.68
C ALA A 204 -1.84 1.95 18.38
N PHE A 205 -3.16 1.96 18.36
CA PHE A 205 -3.98 1.62 17.19
C PHE A 205 -4.91 2.80 16.88
N VAL A 206 -5.43 2.87 15.66
CA VAL A 206 -6.44 3.86 15.28
C VAL A 206 -7.68 3.69 16.17
N GLU A 207 -8.11 4.77 16.80
CA GLU A 207 -9.20 4.76 17.79
C GLU A 207 -10.36 5.68 17.42
N TRP A 208 -11.57 5.30 17.83
CA TRP A 208 -12.70 6.22 17.93
C TRP A 208 -12.35 7.41 18.85
N PRO A 209 -12.83 8.62 18.52
CA PRO A 209 -12.53 9.79 19.35
C PRO A 209 -13.25 9.74 20.70
N ARG A 210 -14.36 9.00 20.81
CA ARG A 210 -15.18 8.88 22.03
C ARG A 210 -15.77 7.47 22.17
N TYR A 211 -15.94 7.03 23.43
CA TYR A 211 -16.46 5.69 23.74
C TYR A 211 -17.92 5.43 23.30
N ASP A 212 -18.73 6.47 23.16
CA ASP A 212 -20.13 6.38 22.70
C ASP A 212 -20.25 6.14 21.18
N LEU A 213 -19.15 6.29 20.44
CA LEU A 213 -19.09 5.98 19.01
C LEU A 213 -18.61 4.55 18.73
N VAL A 214 -18.13 3.84 19.76
CA VAL A 214 -17.65 2.47 19.61
C VAL A 214 -18.84 1.54 19.36
N PRO A 215 -18.85 0.75 18.26
CA PRO A 215 -19.91 -0.23 18.02
C PRO A 215 -19.84 -1.37 19.05
N LYS A 216 -20.61 -1.24 20.15
CA LYS A 216 -20.49 -2.12 21.34
C LYS A 216 -20.69 -3.59 21.05
N GLU A 217 -21.63 -3.95 20.18
CA GLU A 217 -21.86 -5.35 19.80
C GLU A 217 -20.62 -5.99 19.15
N LEU A 218 -19.91 -5.24 18.30
CA LEU A 218 -18.68 -5.70 17.65
C LEU A 218 -17.50 -5.69 18.63
N GLU A 219 -17.35 -4.64 19.45
CA GLU A 219 -16.30 -4.59 20.46
C GLU A 219 -16.40 -5.73 21.47
N ASP A 220 -17.61 -6.04 21.94
CA ASP A 220 -17.86 -7.08 22.94
C ASP A 220 -17.55 -8.49 22.42
N SER A 221 -17.52 -8.70 21.10
CA SER A 221 -17.13 -9.98 20.50
C SER A 221 -15.61 -10.23 20.51
N TYR A 222 -14.79 -9.21 20.82
CA TYR A 222 -13.33 -9.28 20.79
C TYR A 222 -12.73 -9.03 22.18
N PRO A 223 -12.33 -10.07 22.94
CA PRO A 223 -11.81 -9.92 24.30
C PRO A 223 -10.63 -8.96 24.43
N LEU A 224 -9.76 -8.90 23.41
CA LEU A 224 -8.55 -8.06 23.44
C LEU A 224 -8.84 -6.57 23.17
N VAL A 225 -9.99 -6.21 22.60
CA VAL A 225 -10.37 -4.81 22.37
C VAL A 225 -11.50 -4.33 23.28
N LYS A 226 -12.09 -5.23 24.07
CA LYS A 226 -13.15 -4.88 25.01
C LYS A 226 -12.72 -3.80 26.01
N GLY A 227 -13.57 -2.80 26.17
CA GLY A 227 -13.33 -1.61 26.99
C GLY A 227 -12.42 -0.56 26.33
N THR A 228 -12.06 -0.71 25.06
CA THR A 228 -11.14 0.21 24.35
C THR A 228 -11.87 1.08 23.32
N LYS A 229 -11.15 2.02 22.71
CA LYS A 229 -11.66 2.79 21.57
C LYS A 229 -11.11 2.28 20.24
N ILE A 230 -10.39 1.17 20.22
CA ILE A 230 -9.73 0.64 19.01
C ILE A 230 -10.78 0.42 17.91
N MET A 231 -10.53 1.00 16.74
CA MET A 231 -11.37 0.81 15.56
C MET A 231 -11.10 -0.54 14.92
N LEU A 232 -12.17 -1.24 14.58
CA LEU A 232 -12.11 -2.52 13.88
C LEU A 232 -12.62 -2.38 12.44
N GLY A 233 -11.79 -2.79 11.48
CA GLY A 233 -12.14 -2.91 10.06
C GLY A 233 -12.04 -4.34 9.56
N LYS A 234 -12.07 -4.52 8.24
CA LYS A 234 -11.94 -5.83 7.58
C LYS A 234 -11.02 -5.74 6.37
N VAL A 235 -10.15 -6.74 6.23
CA VAL A 235 -9.17 -6.93 5.14
C VAL A 235 -9.04 -8.43 4.80
N TRP A 236 -7.90 -8.90 4.28
CA TRP A 236 -7.68 -10.27 3.78
C TRP A 236 -7.99 -11.40 4.75
N VAL A 237 -7.76 -11.20 6.05
CA VAL A 237 -8.09 -12.16 7.12
C VAL A 237 -9.55 -12.64 7.03
N TRP A 238 -10.45 -11.84 6.46
CA TRP A 238 -11.85 -12.19 6.21
C TRP A 238 -12.07 -13.17 5.03
N PHE A 239 -11.20 -13.17 4.02
CA PHE A 239 -11.44 -13.83 2.71
C PHE A 239 -11.34 -15.37 2.74
N PHE A 240 -10.66 -15.95 3.73
CA PHE A 240 -10.43 -17.41 3.83
C PHE A 240 -11.73 -18.22 3.96
N LEU A 241 -12.73 -17.68 4.64
CA LEU A 241 -14.02 -18.36 4.84
C LEU A 241 -15.00 -18.16 3.67
N SER A 242 -14.92 -17.02 2.97
CA SER A 242 -15.83 -16.73 1.85
C SER A 242 -15.55 -17.57 0.61
N THR A 243 -14.34 -18.13 0.46
CA THR A 243 -14.01 -19.03 -0.66
C THR A 243 -14.42 -20.48 -0.41
N LEU A 244 -14.46 -20.92 0.86
CA LEU A 244 -14.92 -22.26 1.25
C LEU A 244 -16.45 -22.36 1.39
N MET A 245 -17.14 -21.26 1.72
CA MET A 245 -18.61 -21.19 1.75
C MET A 245 -19.12 -20.24 0.67
N LYS A 246 -19.81 -20.76 -0.34
CA LYS A 246 -20.54 -19.99 -1.38
C LYS A 246 -21.69 -19.11 -0.85
N SER A 247 -21.70 -18.77 0.44
CA SER A 247 -22.69 -17.93 1.09
C SER A 247 -21.99 -16.78 1.81
N LEU A 248 -22.33 -15.55 1.44
CA LEU A 248 -22.07 -14.33 2.20
C LEU A 248 -22.78 -14.41 3.57
N ILE A 249 -22.20 -15.15 4.51
CA ILE A 249 -22.61 -15.11 5.91
C ILE A 249 -21.61 -14.19 6.59
N PHE A 250 -22.10 -13.13 7.23
CA PHE A 250 -21.34 -12.28 8.12
C PHE A 250 -20.78 -13.13 9.26
N GLN A 251 -19.56 -13.66 9.10
CA GLN A 251 -18.84 -14.20 10.24
C GLN A 251 -18.13 -13.04 10.94
N PRO A 252 -18.44 -12.80 12.23
CA PRO A 252 -17.84 -11.73 13.02
C PRO A 252 -16.41 -12.03 13.47
N GLU A 253 -15.71 -12.98 12.82
CA GLU A 253 -14.57 -13.66 13.45
C GLU A 253 -13.19 -13.18 13.01
N ASN A 254 -13.03 -12.19 12.13
CA ASN A 254 -11.71 -11.82 11.57
C ASN A 254 -11.52 -10.30 11.33
N ASN A 255 -12.03 -9.45 12.21
CA ASN A 255 -11.80 -8.00 12.13
C ASN A 255 -10.35 -7.65 12.46
N ALA A 256 -9.83 -6.64 11.78
CA ALA A 256 -8.48 -6.14 11.96
C ALA A 256 -8.48 -4.77 12.63
N ALA A 257 -7.52 -4.55 13.52
CA ALA A 257 -7.13 -3.24 14.02
C ALA A 257 -5.97 -2.69 13.18
N PHE A 258 -5.87 -1.36 13.07
CA PHE A 258 -4.82 -0.70 12.30
C PHE A 258 -3.86 0.00 13.27
N PRO A 259 -2.58 -0.37 13.31
CA PRO A 259 -1.58 0.35 14.12
C PRO A 259 -1.50 1.82 13.70
N ASP A 260 -1.32 2.70 14.67
CA ASP A 260 -1.07 4.12 14.39
C ASP A 260 0.43 4.34 14.10
N PHE A 261 0.81 4.30 12.83
CA PHE A 261 2.20 4.53 12.43
C PHE A 261 2.71 5.97 12.66
N LEU A 262 1.84 6.90 13.06
CA LEU A 262 2.23 8.25 13.47
C LEU A 262 2.54 8.33 14.97
N ASP A 263 2.13 7.34 15.76
CA ASP A 263 2.47 7.31 17.19
C ASP A 263 3.94 6.94 17.35
N PRO A 264 4.79 7.85 17.89
CA PRO A 264 6.21 7.59 18.07
C PRO A 264 6.51 6.48 19.10
N THR A 265 5.54 6.02 19.88
CA THR A 265 5.73 4.88 20.80
C THR A 265 5.63 3.53 20.09
N ASN A 266 5.18 3.49 18.84
CA ASN A 266 5.11 2.28 18.01
C ASN A 266 6.48 1.95 17.38
N VAL A 267 7.50 1.76 18.21
CA VAL A 267 8.89 1.43 17.82
C VAL A 267 9.30 0.00 18.15
#